data_AF-A0A0M0EKT1-F1
#
_entry.id   AF-A0A0M0EKT1-F1
#
_cell.length_a   1.000
_cell.length_b   1.000
_cell.length_c   1.000
_cell.angle_alpha   90.00
_cell.angle_beta   90.00
_cell.angle_gamma   90.00
#
_symmetry.space_group_name_H-M   'P 1'
#
loop_
_entity.id
_entity.type
_entity.pdbx_description
1 polymer ?
#
loop_
_entity_poly.entity_id
_entity_poly.type
_entity_poly.pdbx_seq_one_letter_code
_entity_poly.pdbx_strand_id
1 'polypeptide(L)' 'MLRYLLDTNFCIRVIRDRPEDLRQKFNDNAEALCISDVVLYELLYGAEKSQDPPKVRRG' A
#
# COMPACT_ATOMS: atom_id res chain seq x y z
N MET A 1 -8.20 17.68 0.83
CA MET A 1 -7.94 17.68 -0.63
C MET A 1 -6.81 16.71 -0.89
N LEU A 2 -6.94 15.84 -1.91
CA LEU A 2 -5.88 14.90 -2.28
C LEU A 2 -4.61 15.64 -2.69
N ARG A 3 -3.46 15.16 -2.21
CA ARG A 3 -2.15 15.78 -2.43
C ARG A 3 -1.06 14.77 -2.79
N TYR A 4 -1.19 13.53 -2.32
CA TYR A 4 -0.16 12.51 -2.45
C TYR A 4 -0.73 11.28 -3.14
N LEU A 5 -0.34 11.06 -4.40
CA LEU A 5 -0.61 9.83 -5.13
C LEU A 5 0.57 8.89 -4.92
N LEU A 6 0.35 7.76 -4.24
CA LEU A 6 1.42 6.81 -3.92
C LEU A 6 1.69 5.87 -5.10
N ASP A 7 2.96 5.53 -5.32
CA ASP A 7 3.37 4.54 -6.30
C ASP A 7 3.36 3.12 -5.73
N THR A 8 3.40 2.13 -6.62
CA THR A 8 3.34 0.71 -6.30
C THR A 8 4.53 0.24 -5.47
N ASN A 9 5.76 0.68 -5.79
CA ASN A 9 6.95 0.25 -5.05
C ASN A 9 6.91 0.78 -3.61
N PHE A 10 6.47 2.02 -3.43
CA PHE A 10 6.30 2.58 -2.09
C PHE A 10 5.22 1.85 -1.30
N CYS A 11 4.06 1.56 -1.90
CA CYS A 11 3.00 0.80 -1.25
C CYS A 11 3.47 -0.60 -0.84
N ILE A 12 4.15 -1.33 -1.74
CA ILE A 12 4.74 -2.65 -1.44
C ILE A 12 5.69 -2.56 -0.25
N ARG A 13 6.58 -1.58 -0.24
CA ARG A 13 7.54 -1.39 0.86
C ARG A 13 6.84 -1.12 2.19
N VAL A 14 5.83 -0.26 2.22
CA VAL A 14 5.07 0.06 3.43
C VAL A 14 4.31 -1.16 3.96
N ILE A 15 3.66 -1.91 3.07
CA ILE A 15 2.90 -3.12 3.44
C ILE A 15 3.82 -4.20 4.02
N ARG A 16 4.99 -4.42 3.38
CA ARG A 16 5.94 -5.47 3.74
C ARG A 16 6.74 -5.12 5.00
N ASP A 17 7.28 -3.90 5.06
CA ASP A 17 8.29 -3.54 6.06
C ASP A 17 7.66 -2.85 7.30
N ARG A 18 6.40 -2.38 7.19
CA ARG A 18 5.62 -1.71 8.27
C ARG A 18 6.46 -0.74 9.11
N PRO A 19 7.14 0.25 8.49
CA PRO A 19 8.05 1.14 9.20
C PRO A 19 7.31 2.04 10.19
N GLU A 20 7.70 1.99 11.47
CA GLU A 20 7.00 2.69 12.56
C GLU A 20 7.04 4.21 12.42
N ASP A 21 8.13 4.75 11.89
CA ASP A 21 8.36 6.18 11.68
C ASP A 21 7.44 6.80 10.63
N LEU A 22 6.87 5.99 9.72
CA LEU A 22 5.90 6.45 8.73
C LEU A 22 4.46 6.44 9.26
N ARG A 23 4.17 5.70 10.34
CA ARG A 23 2.79 5.53 10.83
C ARG A 23 2.13 6.87 11.16
N GLN A 24 2.84 7.74 11.90
CA GLN A 24 2.32 9.05 12.26
C GLN A 24 2.06 9.92 11.02
N LYS A 25 3.01 9.95 10.08
CA LYS A 25 2.88 10.73 8.84
C LYS A 25 1.70 10.26 7.98
N PHE A 26 1.46 8.95 7.90
CA PHE A 26 0.30 8.40 7.20
C PHE A 26 -1.01 8.83 7.84
N ASN A 27 -1.10 8.76 9.17
CA ASN A 27 -2.29 9.18 9.90
C ASN A 27 -2.57 10.68 9.73
N ASP A 28 -1.52 11.51 9.86
CA ASP A 28 -1.63 12.96 9.72
C ASP A 28 -2.07 13.40 8.31
N ASN A 29 -1.81 12.56 7.29
CA ASN A 29 -2.13 12.85 5.89
C ASN A 29 -3.20 11.91 5.32
N ALA A 30 -3.96 11.19 6.14
CA ALA A 30 -4.87 10.14 5.68
C ALA A 30 -5.85 10.64 4.60
N GLU A 31 -6.41 11.84 4.77
CA GLU A 31 -7.36 12.46 3.82
C GLU A 31 -6.69 13.06 2.56
N ALA A 32 -5.37 13.13 2.55
CA ALA A 32 -4.58 13.68 1.45
C ALA A 32 -3.89 12.59 0.61
N LEU A 33 -3.91 11.33 1.08
CA LEU A 33 -3.31 10.17 0.40
C LEU A 33 -4.31 9.50 -0.54
N CYS A 34 -3.83 9.10 -1.71
CA CYS A 34 -4.55 8.24 -2.63
C CYS A 34 -3.60 7.28 -3.35
N ILE A 35 -4.19 6.25 -3.97
CA ILE A 35 -3.56 5.39 -4.96
C ILE A 35 -4.39 5.42 -6.23
N SER A 36 -3.78 5.10 -7.37
CA SER A 36 -4.53 4.89 -8.62
C SER A 36 -5.07 3.46 -8.68
N ASP A 37 -6.04 3.23 -9.56
CA ASP A 37 -6.51 1.87 -9.85
C ASP A 37 -5.39 0.97 -10.38
N VAL A 38 -4.43 1.53 -11.14
CA VAL A 38 -3.26 0.77 -11.63
C VAL A 38 -2.45 0.20 -10.45
N VAL A 39 -2.15 1.04 -9.45
CA VAL A 39 -1.43 0.61 -8.24
C VAL A 39 -2.24 -0.46 -7.50
N LEU A 40 -3.56 -0.28 -7.38
CA LEU A 40 -4.43 -1.27 -6.76
C LEU A 40 -4.36 -2.63 -7.48
N TYR A 41 -4.45 -2.65 -8.81
CA TYR A 41 -4.36 -3.89 -9.59
C TYR A 41 -2.99 -4.57 -9.50
N GLU A 42 -1.90 -3.81 -9.48
CA GLU A 42 -0.55 -4.37 -9.29
C GLU A 42 -0.39 -5.02 -7.92
N LEU A 43 -0.93 -4.39 -6.86
CA LEU A 43 -0.92 -4.95 -5.50
C LEU A 43 -1.74 -6.24 -5.41
N LEU A 44 -2.94 -6.26 -6.00
CA LEU A 44 -3.80 -7.44 -6.06
C LEU A 44 -3.14 -8.59 -6.84
N TYR A 45 -2.56 -8.29 -8.00
CA TYR A 45 -1.80 -9.26 -8.79
C TYR A 45 -0.62 -9.84 -7.99
N GLY A 46 0.13 -8.99 -7.29
CA GLY A 46 1.22 -9.41 -6.42
C GLY A 46 0.76 -10.32 -5.28
N ALA A 47 -0.38 -10.01 -4.66
CA ALA A 47 -0.97 -10.85 -3.61
C ALA A 47 -1.39 -12.24 -4.14
N GLU A 48 -2.02 -12.30 -5.31
CA GLU A 48 -2.43 -13.57 -5.94
C GLU A 48 -1.25 -14.43 -6.40
N LYS A 49 -0.15 -13.81 -6.83
CA LYS A 49 1.07 -14.53 -7.26
C LYS A 49 1.98 -14.95 -6.10
N SER A 50 1.70 -14.50 -4.88
CA SER A 50 2.56 -14.75 -3.71
C SER A 50 2.62 -16.24 -3.33
N GLN A 51 3.57 -16.61 -2.46
CA GLN A 51 3.74 -18.01 -2.03
C GLN A 51 2.55 -18.54 -1.20
N ASP A 52 1.79 -17.66 -0.56
CA ASP A 52 0.60 -18.00 0.23
C ASP A 52 -0.51 -16.95 -0.01
N PRO A 53 -1.24 -17.05 -1.15
CA PRO A 53 -2.21 -16.05 -1.55
C PRO A 53 -3.35 -15.81 -0.53
N PRO A 54 -3.94 -16.84 0.12
CA PRO A 54 -4.97 -16.62 1.14
C PRO A 54 -4.48 -15.79 2.33
N LYS A 55 -3.23 -15.98 2.75
CA LYS A 55 -2.62 -15.22 3.85
C LYS A 55 -2.33 -13.78 3.44
N VAL A 56 -1.74 -13.57 2.27
CA VAL A 56 -1.34 -12.23 1.80
C VAL A 56 -2.55 -11.37 1.46
N ARG A 57 -3.62 -11.94 0.90
CA ARG A 57 -4.86 -11.19 0.57
C ARG A 57 -5.60 -10.62 1.78
N ARG A 58 -5.42 -11.22 2.97
CA ARG A 58 -6.18 -10.89 4.19
C ARG A 58 -5.35 -10.13 5.24
N GLY A 59 -4.06 -9.94 5.00
CA GLY A 59 -3.07 -9.43 5.96
C GLY A 59 -2.94 -7.92 6.02
#